data_AF-A0A8J5CNH4-F1
#
_entry.id   AF-A0A8J5CNH4-F1
#
_cell.length_a   1.000
_cell.length_b   1.000
_cell.length_c   1.000
_cell.angle_alpha   90.00
_cell.angle_beta   90.00
_cell.angle_gamma   90.00
#
_symmetry.space_group_name_H-M   'P 1'
#
loop_
_entity.id
_entity.type
_entity.pdbx_description
1 polymer ?
#
loop_
_entity_poly.entity_id
_entity_poly.type
_entity_poly.pdbx_seq_one_letter_code
_entity_poly.pdbx_strand_id
1 'polypeptide(L)'
;MIAAYVDLKKAFDSVHLIFVESLEVLVIALEALHEDAKPLRLEVSWLKTKVQITKLLVVGNTLQRKFSYCSREVKMELFRSHCYSIYCNSLWSRYKVATLNRPKVCHNDILKWLLGLPRWCSSSLAFTRNGVNNLDVIHRHSMFSLRSRVKLSANSIITSVRQSSAYVCGPIQQRWLGLLFVQNVG
;
A
#
# COMPACT_ATOMS: atom_id res chain seq x y z
N MET A 1 4.11 -9.36 -1.32
CA MET A 1 3.43 -8.14 -1.78
C MET A 1 3.94 -7.79 -3.14
N ILE A 2 3.25 -8.37 -4.10
CA ILE A 2 3.42 -8.24 -5.52
C ILE A 2 2.22 -7.40 -5.95
N ALA A 3 2.46 -6.36 -6.72
CA ALA A 3 1.38 -5.60 -7.34
C ALA A 3 1.28 -6.05 -8.80
N ALA A 4 0.11 -6.47 -9.25
CA ALA A 4 -0.13 -6.58 -10.69
C ALA A 4 -0.70 -5.29 -11.22
N TYR A 5 -0.12 -4.86 -12.34
CA TYR A 5 -0.72 -3.89 -13.24
C TYR A 5 -1.67 -4.65 -14.17
N VAL A 6 -2.97 -4.47 -14.01
CA VAL A 6 -3.97 -5.08 -14.90
C VAL A 6 -4.45 -4.03 -15.88
N ASP A 7 -4.10 -4.24 -17.15
CA ASP A 7 -4.59 -3.43 -18.27
C ASP A 7 -5.86 -4.07 -18.82
N LEU A 8 -7.01 -3.42 -18.63
CA LEU A 8 -8.29 -3.84 -19.18
C LEU A 8 -8.50 -3.16 -20.53
N LYS A 9 -8.47 -3.93 -21.61
CA LYS A 9 -8.75 -3.38 -22.95
C LYS A 9 -10.15 -2.77 -22.98
N LYS A 10 -10.24 -1.53 -23.51
CA LYS A 10 -11.44 -0.69 -23.72
C LYS A 10 -11.90 0.17 -22.53
N ALA A 11 -11.38 -0.03 -21.31
CA ALA A 11 -11.56 0.94 -20.25
C ALA A 11 -10.45 1.99 -20.37
N PHE A 12 -10.82 3.25 -20.64
CA PHE A 12 -9.90 4.41 -20.62
C PHE A 12 -8.90 4.29 -19.46
N ASP A 13 -7.60 4.11 -19.77
CA ASP A 13 -6.44 4.22 -18.86
C ASP A 13 -6.63 3.74 -17.40
N SER A 14 -7.46 2.73 -17.17
CA SER A 14 -7.88 2.34 -15.82
C SER A 14 -6.97 1.24 -15.31
N VAL A 15 -5.86 1.66 -14.72
CA VAL A 15 -4.88 0.78 -14.08
C VAL A 15 -5.47 0.27 -12.76
N HIS A 16 -6.00 -0.95 -12.78
CA HIS A 16 -6.39 -1.63 -11.55
C HIS A 16 -5.18 -2.36 -10.96
N LEU A 17 -4.83 -1.97 -9.72
CA LEU A 17 -3.65 -2.45 -9.00
C LEU A 17 -4.08 -3.38 -7.86
N ILE A 18 -3.80 -4.68 -8.01
CA ILE A 18 -4.09 -5.69 -6.99
C ILE A 18 -2.79 -5.95 -6.20
N PHE A 19 -2.82 -5.74 -4.88
CA PHE A 19 -1.70 -6.05 -3.99
C PHE A 19 -1.89 -7.43 -3.37
N VAL A 20 -0.90 -8.31 -3.57
CA VAL A 20 -1.05 -9.73 -3.20
C VAL A 20 0.21 -10.29 -2.58
N GLU A 21 0.07 -11.18 -1.61
CA GLU A 21 1.18 -11.61 -0.76
C GLU A 21 2.21 -12.47 -1.51
N SER A 22 1.75 -13.33 -2.42
CA SER A 22 2.55 -14.19 -3.30
C SER A 22 2.12 -14.08 -4.76
N LEU A 23 2.92 -14.65 -5.67
CA LEU A 23 2.61 -14.70 -7.10
C LEU A 23 1.39 -15.61 -7.36
N GLU A 24 1.26 -16.69 -6.60
CA GLU A 24 0.13 -17.63 -6.69
C GLU A 24 -1.20 -16.96 -6.37
N VAL A 25 -1.27 -16.22 -5.25
CA VAL A 25 -2.50 -15.48 -4.89
C VAL A 25 -2.78 -14.39 -5.91
N LEU A 26 -1.74 -13.82 -6.52
CA LEU A 26 -1.91 -12.87 -7.61
C LEU A 26 -2.52 -13.50 -8.86
N VAL A 27 -2.07 -14.69 -9.26
CA VAL A 27 -2.64 -15.42 -10.40
C VAL A 27 -4.11 -15.74 -10.13
N ILE A 28 -4.44 -16.27 -8.94
CA ILE A 28 -5.83 -16.57 -8.54
C ILE A 28 -6.70 -15.30 -8.56
N ALA A 29 -6.19 -14.18 -8.02
CA ALA A 29 -6.92 -12.92 -8.01
C ALA A 29 -7.12 -12.35 -9.43
N LEU A 30 -6.15 -12.54 -10.33
CA LEU A 30 -6.25 -12.12 -11.72
C LEU A 30 -7.25 -12.98 -12.51
N GLU A 31 -7.27 -14.30 -12.27
CA GLU A 31 -8.24 -15.22 -12.87
C GLU A 31 -9.66 -14.89 -12.42
N ALA A 32 -9.87 -14.67 -11.11
CA ALA A 32 -11.17 -14.23 -10.60
C ALA A 32 -11.63 -12.90 -11.21
N LEU A 33 -10.72 -11.91 -11.31
CA LEU A 33 -11.02 -10.62 -11.94
C LEU A 33 -11.31 -10.76 -13.43
N HIS A 34 -10.67 -11.71 -14.11
CA HIS A 34 -10.92 -12.00 -15.52
C HIS A 34 -12.34 -12.56 -15.73
N GLU A 35 -12.77 -13.51 -14.89
CA GLU A 35 -14.14 -14.04 -14.93
C GLU A 35 -15.18 -12.95 -14.64
N ASP A 36 -14.94 -12.08 -13.65
CA ASP A 36 -15.83 -10.97 -13.32
C ASP A 36 -15.90 -9.88 -14.41
N ALA A 37 -14.83 -9.73 -15.21
CA ALA A 37 -14.75 -8.74 -16.28
C ALA A 37 -15.39 -9.20 -17.61
N LYS A 38 -15.50 -10.52 -17.83
CA LYS A 38 -16.17 -11.11 -19.02
C LYS A 38 -17.57 -10.56 -19.29
N PRO A 39 -18.50 -10.47 -18.32
CA PRO A 39 -19.84 -9.94 -18.57
C PRO A 39 -19.83 -8.46 -19.00
N LEU A 40 -18.78 -7.72 -18.67
CA LEU A 40 -18.61 -6.30 -19.04
C LEU A 40 -17.95 -6.11 -20.41
N ARG A 41 -17.69 -7.19 -21.18
CA ARG A 41 -16.94 -7.18 -22.45
C ARG A 41 -15.53 -6.56 -22.32
N LEU A 42 -14.96 -6.62 -21.11
CA LEU A 42 -13.60 -6.18 -20.83
C LEU A 42 -12.68 -7.40 -20.84
N GLU A 43 -11.55 -7.29 -21.55
CA GLU A 43 -10.55 -8.36 -21.61
C GLU A 43 -9.28 -7.94 -20.87
N VAL A 44 -8.80 -8.82 -20.00
CA VAL A 44 -7.51 -8.70 -19.32
C VAL A 44 -6.40 -8.98 -20.33
N SER A 45 -5.54 -8.01 -20.61
CA SER A 45 -4.42 -8.21 -21.53
C SER A 45 -3.22 -8.86 -20.82
N TRP A 46 -3.12 -10.19 -20.87
CA TRP A 46 -2.01 -10.94 -20.27
C TRP A 46 -0.61 -10.54 -20.81
N LEU A 47 -0.52 -10.16 -22.10
CA LEU A 47 0.72 -9.69 -22.74
C LEU A 47 1.22 -8.33 -22.22
N LYS A 48 0.33 -7.49 -21.69
CA LYS A 48 0.66 -6.18 -21.11
C LYS A 48 0.66 -6.18 -19.59
N THR A 49 0.17 -7.25 -18.98
CA THR A 49 0.09 -7.41 -17.53
C THR A 49 1.52 -7.52 -16.99
N LYS A 50 2.03 -6.40 -16.47
CA LYS A 50 3.35 -6.36 -15.84
C LYS A 50 3.19 -6.67 -14.38
N VAL A 51 3.78 -7.79 -13.96
CA VAL A 51 4.03 -8.06 -12.55
C VAL A 51 5.15 -7.12 -12.12
N GLN A 52 4.80 -6.05 -11.42
CA GLN A 52 5.76 -5.03 -11.00
C GLN A 52 5.76 -4.90 -9.49
N ILE A 53 6.96 -4.92 -8.91
CA ILE A 53 7.12 -5.25 -7.49
C ILE A 53 6.48 -4.22 -6.54
N THR A 54 6.18 -2.98 -6.93
CA THR A 54 5.34 -2.07 -6.11
C THR A 54 4.73 -0.92 -6.93
N LYS A 55 3.46 -0.54 -6.66
CA LYS A 55 2.81 0.71 -7.13
C LYS A 55 3.72 1.94 -6.94
N LEU A 56 4.43 1.97 -5.81
CA LEU A 56 5.32 3.04 -5.42
C LEU A 56 6.41 3.30 -6.47
N LEU A 57 7.04 2.27 -7.03
CA LEU A 57 8.09 2.45 -8.04
C LEU A 57 7.56 3.12 -9.31
N VAL A 58 6.37 2.73 -9.78
CA VAL A 58 5.75 3.30 -10.98
C VAL A 58 5.39 4.77 -10.75
N VAL A 59 4.76 5.05 -9.60
CA VAL A 59 4.44 6.41 -9.17
C VAL A 59 5.72 7.24 -9.06
N GLY A 60 6.74 6.73 -8.38
CA GLY A 60 8.02 7.41 -8.20
C GLY A 60 8.66 7.85 -9.50
N ASN A 61 8.77 6.93 -10.46
CA ASN A 61 9.31 7.24 -11.78
C ASN A 61 8.45 8.25 -12.54
N THR A 62 7.13 8.13 -12.45
CA THR A 62 6.21 9.09 -13.08
C THR A 62 6.36 10.48 -12.48
N LEU A 63 6.41 10.57 -11.16
CA LEU A 63 6.58 11.84 -10.46
C LEU A 63 7.92 12.49 -10.80
N GLN A 64 9.00 11.71 -10.80
CA GLN A 64 10.32 12.21 -11.16
C GLN A 64 10.38 12.72 -12.61
N ARG A 65 9.79 12.01 -13.57
CA ARG A 65 9.83 12.39 -14.99
C ARG A 65 8.96 13.60 -15.30
N LYS A 66 7.74 13.64 -14.75
CA LYS A 66 6.74 14.67 -15.10
C LYS A 66 6.85 15.93 -14.25
N PHE A 67 7.34 15.81 -13.01
CA PHE A 67 7.35 16.90 -12.02
C PHE A 67 8.75 17.19 -11.47
N SER A 68 9.79 16.90 -12.26
CA SER A 68 11.20 17.20 -11.90
C SER A 68 11.43 18.69 -11.60
N TYR A 69 10.81 19.56 -12.39
CA TYR A 69 10.98 21.02 -12.33
C TYR A 69 10.00 21.74 -11.39
N CYS A 70 9.10 21.01 -10.72
CA CYS A 70 8.15 21.62 -9.80
C CYS A 70 8.81 22.12 -8.51
N SER A 71 8.15 23.07 -7.84
CA SER A 71 8.59 23.55 -6.52
C SER A 71 8.61 22.43 -5.50
N ARG A 72 9.36 22.63 -4.41
CA ARG A 72 9.50 21.65 -3.34
C ARG A 72 8.14 21.34 -2.70
N GLU A 73 7.30 22.34 -2.52
CA GLU A 73 5.98 22.24 -1.90
C GLU A 73 5.06 21.34 -2.73
N VAL A 74 5.03 21.55 -4.06
CA VAL A 74 4.24 20.73 -4.99
C VAL A 74 4.73 19.28 -4.97
N LYS A 75 6.05 19.06 -4.95
CA LYS A 75 6.63 17.72 -4.86
C LYS A 75 6.23 17.00 -3.57
N MET A 76 6.20 17.71 -2.44
CA MET A 76 5.77 17.13 -1.17
C MET A 76 4.29 16.77 -1.19
N GLU A 77 3.45 17.58 -1.81
CA GLU A 77 2.02 17.29 -1.89
C GLU A 77 1.72 16.11 -2.83
N LEU A 78 2.39 16.04 -3.98
CA LEU A 78 2.35 14.88 -4.87
C LEU A 78 2.86 13.61 -4.19
N PHE A 79 3.91 13.73 -3.36
CA PHE A 79 4.41 12.62 -2.58
C PHE A 79 3.35 12.13 -1.58
N ARG A 80 2.71 13.02 -0.82
CA ARG A 80 1.64 12.65 0.13
C ARG A 80 0.46 12.00 -0.58
N SER A 81 -0.05 12.60 -1.65
CA SER A 81 -1.24 12.10 -2.34
C SER A 81 -1.01 10.70 -2.96
N HIS A 82 0.13 10.49 -3.61
CA HIS A 82 0.38 9.26 -4.35
C HIS A 82 1.12 8.18 -3.56
N CYS A 83 2.02 8.56 -2.63
CA CYS A 83 2.84 7.59 -1.90
C CYS A 83 2.22 7.15 -0.56
N TYR A 84 1.22 7.87 -0.02
CA TYR A 84 0.53 7.44 1.22
C TYR A 84 -0.66 6.54 0.94
N SER A 85 -1.20 6.57 -0.28
CA SER A 85 -2.39 5.78 -0.68
C SER A 85 -2.04 4.31 -0.95
N ILE A 86 -1.73 3.59 0.13
CA ILE A 86 -1.46 2.16 0.10
C ILE A 86 -2.72 1.43 0.55
N TYR A 87 -3.41 0.86 -0.43
CA TYR A 87 -4.69 0.21 -0.24
C TYR A 87 -4.58 -0.99 0.72
N CYS A 88 -5.57 -1.13 1.60
CA CYS A 88 -5.68 -2.21 2.57
C CYS A 88 -4.45 -2.46 3.46
N ASN A 89 -3.57 -1.47 3.62
CA ASN A 89 -2.36 -1.65 4.42
C ASN A 89 -2.64 -1.99 5.89
N SER A 90 -3.78 -1.53 6.40
CA SER A 90 -4.27 -1.84 7.74
C SER A 90 -4.65 -3.31 7.95
N LEU A 91 -4.85 -4.07 6.87
CA LEU A 91 -5.23 -5.48 6.91
C LEU A 91 -4.03 -6.44 6.82
N TRP A 92 -2.81 -5.90 6.67
CA TRP A 92 -1.62 -6.73 6.54
C TRP A 92 -1.25 -7.41 7.86
N SER A 93 -1.57 -8.69 7.97
CA SER A 93 -1.29 -9.49 9.17
C SER A 93 -0.21 -10.56 8.97
N ARG A 94 -0.05 -11.09 7.75
CA ARG A 94 0.88 -12.19 7.46
C ARG A 94 1.79 -11.82 6.30
N TYR A 95 3.02 -11.42 6.58
CA TYR A 95 4.00 -11.16 5.54
C TYR A 95 5.43 -11.42 6.05
N LYS A 96 6.31 -11.77 5.12
CA LYS A 96 7.75 -11.82 5.42
C LYS A 96 8.27 -10.40 5.61
N VAL A 97 9.13 -10.18 6.60
CA VAL A 97 9.76 -8.86 6.84
C VAL A 97 10.45 -8.34 5.59
N ALA A 98 11.15 -9.21 4.86
CA ALA A 98 11.79 -8.88 3.58
C ALA A 98 10.80 -8.31 2.54
N THR A 99 9.55 -8.77 2.57
CA THR A 99 8.49 -8.31 1.67
C THR A 99 8.01 -6.90 2.01
N LEU A 100 7.99 -6.52 3.29
CA LEU A 100 7.65 -5.15 3.72
C LEU A 100 8.82 -4.18 3.55
N ASN A 101 10.07 -4.67 3.65
CA ASN A 101 11.25 -3.83 3.45
C ASN A 101 11.35 -3.25 2.03
N ARG A 102 10.86 -3.99 1.02
CA ARG A 102 10.86 -3.51 -0.37
C ARG A 102 10.05 -2.22 -0.58
N PRO A 103 8.74 -2.16 -0.25
CA PRO A 103 7.97 -0.92 -0.36
C PRO A 103 8.52 0.19 0.56
N LYS A 104 9.08 -0.15 1.72
CA LYS A 104 9.73 0.83 2.61
C LYS A 104 10.92 1.50 1.97
N VAL A 105 11.84 0.72 1.38
CA VAL A 105 13.00 1.25 0.65
C VAL A 105 12.55 2.07 -0.56
N CYS A 106 11.56 1.59 -1.32
CA CYS A 106 11.02 2.34 -2.46
C CYS A 106 10.43 3.69 -2.01
N HIS A 107 9.61 3.71 -0.96
CA HIS A 107 9.04 4.94 -0.41
C HIS A 107 10.12 5.95 0.00
N ASN A 108 11.20 5.48 0.62
CA ASN A 108 12.34 6.32 1.00
C ASN A 108 13.11 6.84 -0.21
N ASP A 109 13.35 5.99 -1.21
CA ASP A 109 14.07 6.35 -2.43
C ASP A 109 13.29 7.37 -3.26
N ILE A 110 11.97 7.25 -3.37
CA ILE A 110 11.12 8.22 -4.08
C ILE A 110 11.23 9.61 -3.49
N LEU A 111 11.17 9.74 -2.15
CA LEU A 111 11.32 11.04 -1.50
C LEU A 111 12.69 11.66 -1.82
N LYS A 112 13.76 10.86 -1.75
CA LYS A 112 15.12 11.31 -2.07
C LYS A 112 15.23 11.72 -3.54
N TRP A 113 14.66 10.96 -4.47
CA TRP A 113 14.66 11.27 -5.91
C TRP A 113 13.92 12.57 -6.21
N LEU A 114 12.75 12.80 -5.62
CA LEU A 114 11.98 14.04 -5.81
C LEU A 114 12.74 15.28 -5.33
N LEU A 115 13.47 15.12 -4.23
CA LEU A 115 14.26 16.19 -3.61
C LEU A 115 15.69 16.31 -4.18
N GLY A 116 16.09 15.45 -5.12
CA GLY A 116 17.46 15.42 -5.65
C GLY A 116 18.52 15.07 -4.60
N LEU A 117 18.15 14.35 -3.54
CA LEU A 117 19.06 13.99 -2.46
C LEU A 117 19.92 12.78 -2.84
N PRO A 118 21.20 12.76 -2.44
CA PRO A 118 22.07 11.62 -2.69
C PRO A 118 21.61 10.37 -1.95
N ARG A 119 21.95 9.19 -2.50
CA ARG A 119 21.45 7.90 -2.00
C ARG A 119 21.86 7.60 -0.55
N TRP A 120 23.05 8.05 -0.15
CA TRP A 120 23.62 7.90 1.19
C TRP A 120 23.05 8.88 2.23
N CYS A 121 22.21 9.84 1.82
CA CYS A 121 21.54 10.72 2.76
C CYS A 121 20.59 9.91 3.66
N SER A 122 20.61 10.23 4.95
CA SER A 122 19.71 9.61 5.94
C SER A 122 18.25 9.80 5.53
N SER A 123 17.55 8.69 5.30
CA SER A 123 16.12 8.74 4.95
C SER A 123 15.29 9.33 6.08
N SER A 124 15.53 8.94 7.33
CA SER A 124 14.82 9.48 8.50
C SER A 124 14.99 11.00 8.62
N LEU A 125 16.18 11.50 8.33
CA LEU A 125 16.46 12.94 8.29
C LEU A 125 15.71 13.65 7.14
N ALA A 126 15.64 13.01 5.96
CA ALA A 126 14.86 13.53 4.84
C ALA A 126 13.36 13.62 5.20
N PHE A 127 12.79 12.62 5.88
CA PHE A 127 11.39 12.65 6.30
C PHE A 127 11.10 13.77 7.31
N THR A 128 11.94 13.87 8.35
CA THR A 128 11.78 14.89 9.42
C THR A 128 11.97 16.32 8.91
N ARG A 129 13.01 16.59 8.11
CA ARG A 129 13.25 17.93 7.53
C ARG A 129 12.16 18.41 6.57
N ASN A 130 11.39 17.49 5.99
CA ASN A 130 10.31 17.82 5.05
C ASN A 130 8.92 17.70 5.69
N GLY A 131 8.82 17.38 6.98
CA GLY A 131 7.52 17.22 7.65
C GLY A 131 6.63 16.19 6.98
N VAL A 132 7.20 15.05 6.59
CA VAL A 132 6.48 13.94 5.96
C VAL A 132 6.66 12.66 6.75
N ASN A 133 5.58 11.89 6.85
CA ASN A 133 5.55 10.57 7.47
C ASN A 133 6.25 9.54 6.59
N ASN A 134 6.99 8.65 7.25
CA ASN A 134 7.54 7.45 6.62
C ASN A 134 6.47 6.35 6.51
N LEU A 135 6.80 5.28 5.78
CA LEU A 135 5.87 4.17 5.55
C LEU A 135 5.38 3.51 6.85
N ASP A 136 6.24 3.40 7.87
CA ASP A 136 5.88 2.76 9.14
C ASP A 136 4.85 3.61 9.90
N VAL A 137 4.97 4.94 9.85
CA VAL A 137 4.01 5.87 10.45
C VAL A 137 2.68 5.82 9.71
N ILE A 138 2.71 5.83 8.36
CA ILE A 138 1.50 5.73 7.53
C ILE A 138 0.75 4.43 7.84
N HIS A 139 1.47 3.31 7.87
CA HIS A 139 0.91 2.00 8.17
C HIS A 139 0.26 1.95 9.57
N ARG A 140 0.95 2.46 10.59
CA ARG A 140 0.38 2.56 11.95
C ARG A 140 -0.87 3.44 11.99
N HIS A 141 -0.86 4.58 11.31
CA HIS A 141 -2.00 5.48 11.27
C HIS A 141 -3.22 4.84 10.60
N SER A 142 -3.02 4.17 9.45
CA SER A 142 -4.08 3.42 8.77
C SER A 142 -4.63 2.28 9.64
N MET A 143 -3.77 1.53 10.33
CA MET A 143 -4.18 0.48 11.27
C MET A 143 -5.03 1.03 12.41
N PHE A 144 -4.56 2.08 13.08
CA PHE A 144 -5.28 2.71 14.18
C PHE A 144 -6.63 3.26 13.73
N SER A 145 -6.67 3.92 12.58
CA SER A 145 -7.87 4.49 11.98
C SER A 145 -8.92 3.40 11.68
N LEU A 146 -8.51 2.31 11.01
CA LEU A 146 -9.42 1.19 10.75
C LEU A 146 -9.91 0.54 12.04
N ARG A 147 -9.01 0.23 12.98
CA ARG A 147 -9.36 -0.39 14.26
C ARG A 147 -10.36 0.46 15.04
N SER A 148 -10.17 1.78 15.07
CA SER A 148 -11.07 2.70 15.76
C SER A 148 -12.45 2.70 15.12
N ARG A 149 -12.53 2.74 13.78
CA ARG A 149 -13.81 2.62 13.07
C ARG A 149 -14.51 1.30 13.33
N VAL A 150 -13.78 0.18 13.31
CA VAL A 150 -14.35 -1.16 13.60
C VAL A 150 -14.88 -1.23 15.04
N LYS A 151 -14.16 -0.63 16.00
CA LYS A 151 -14.57 -0.62 17.41
C LYS A 151 -15.82 0.22 17.66
N LEU A 152 -15.92 1.37 17.00
CA LEU A 152 -17.01 2.34 17.17
C LEU A 152 -18.19 2.08 16.23
N SER A 153 -18.09 1.13 15.31
CA SER A 153 -19.16 0.85 14.36
C SER A 153 -20.38 0.25 15.06
N ALA A 154 -21.55 0.80 14.77
CA ALA A 154 -22.85 0.26 15.14
C ALA A 154 -23.43 -0.72 14.08
N ASN A 155 -22.68 -0.99 13.00
CA ASN A 155 -23.14 -1.89 11.94
C ASN A 155 -23.21 -3.34 12.47
N SER A 156 -24.37 -3.98 12.32
CA SER A 156 -24.65 -5.33 12.84
C SER A 156 -23.67 -6.39 12.33
N ILE A 157 -23.23 -6.30 11.07
CA ILE A 157 -22.25 -7.22 10.48
C ILE A 157 -20.89 -7.02 11.15
N ILE A 158 -20.44 -5.77 11.27
CA ILE A 158 -19.16 -5.43 11.90
C ILE A 158 -19.17 -5.81 13.38
N THR A 159 -20.28 -5.61 14.10
CA THR A 159 -20.40 -6.02 15.50
C THR A 159 -20.33 -7.54 15.65
N SER A 160 -20.99 -8.29 14.77
CA SER A 160 -20.92 -9.76 14.76
C SER A 160 -19.49 -10.25 14.48
N VAL A 161 -18.80 -9.65 13.51
CA VAL A 161 -17.38 -9.95 13.24
C VAL A 161 -16.50 -9.60 14.43
N ARG A 162 -16.71 -8.43 15.05
CA ARG A 162 -15.96 -7.97 16.23
C ARG A 162 -16.13 -8.91 17.44
N GLN A 163 -17.33 -9.45 17.62
CA GLN A 163 -17.66 -10.40 18.70
C GLN A 163 -17.20 -11.83 18.40
N SER A 164 -16.87 -12.14 17.14
CA SER A 164 -16.38 -13.46 16.76
C SER A 164 -14.99 -13.76 17.36
N SER A 165 -14.75 -15.04 17.65
CA SER A 165 -13.44 -15.54 18.07
C SER A 165 -12.35 -15.27 17.03
N ALA A 166 -12.72 -15.22 15.74
CA ALA A 166 -11.82 -14.92 14.63
C ALA A 166 -11.24 -13.49 14.71
N TYR A 167 -11.99 -12.52 15.24
CA TYR A 167 -11.48 -11.16 15.45
C TYR A 167 -10.59 -11.07 16.70
N VAL A 168 -11.01 -11.68 17.81
CA VAL A 168 -10.29 -11.61 19.09
C VAL A 168 -8.95 -12.34 19.03
N CYS A 169 -8.95 -13.58 18.51
CA CYS A 169 -7.76 -14.43 18.41
C CYS A 169 -7.04 -14.30 17.06
N GLY A 170 -7.55 -13.46 16.17
CA GLY A 170 -7.05 -13.35 14.80
C GLY A 170 -5.62 -12.82 14.72
N PRO A 171 -4.85 -13.24 13.71
CA PRO A 171 -3.49 -12.74 13.48
C PRO A 171 -3.45 -11.22 13.22
N ILE A 172 -4.54 -10.66 12.68
CA ILE A 172 -4.68 -9.22 12.45
C ILE A 172 -4.73 -8.43 13.76
N GLN A 173 -5.46 -8.94 14.77
CA GLN A 173 -5.60 -8.28 16.06
C GLN A 173 -4.29 -8.35 16.84
N GLN A 174 -3.63 -9.51 16.86
CA GLN A 174 -2.30 -9.66 17.47
C GLN A 174 -1.30 -8.70 16.83
N ARG A 175 -1.33 -8.55 15.50
CA ARG A 175 -0.45 -7.62 14.78
C ARG A 175 -0.75 -6.17 15.12
N TRP A 176 -2.02 -5.78 15.17
CA TRP A 176 -2.42 -4.44 15.57
C TRP A 176 -1.96 -4.13 16.99
N LEU A 177 -2.10 -5.09 17.90
CA LEU A 177 -1.64 -4.91 19.28
C LEU A 177 -0.13 -4.70 19.34
N GLY A 178 0.66 -5.55 18.67
CA GLY A 178 2.12 -5.46 18.69
C GLY A 178 2.71 -4.24 17.96
N LEU A 179 1.99 -3.64 16.99
CA LEU A 179 2.45 -2.44 16.28
C LEU A 179 1.96 -1.11 16.90
N LEU A 180 0.82 -1.13 17.59
CA LEU A 180 0.23 0.07 18.19
C LEU A 180 0.58 0.24 19.66
N PHE A 181 0.72 -0.86 20.40
CA PHE A 181 1.05 -0.84 21.81
C PHE A 181 2.44 -1.43 21.99
N VAL A 182 3.32 -0.70 22.68
CA VAL A 182 4.58 -1.26 23.15
C VAL A 182 4.22 -2.36 24.15
N GLN A 183 4.47 -3.62 23.81
CA GLN A 183 4.46 -4.68 24.80
C GLN A 183 5.65 -4.42 25.72
N ASN A 184 5.41 -3.79 26.87
CA ASN A 184 6.34 -3.85 27.99
C ASN A 184 6.42 -5.32 28.40
N VAL A 185 7.41 -6.03 27.88
CA VAL A 185 7.82 -7.32 28.41
C VAL A 185 8.52 -6.99 29.73
N GLY A 186 7.77 -7.12 30.83
CA GLY A 186 8.31 -7.20 32.19
C GLY A 186 8.65 -8.64 32.53
#